data_AF-A0A2V2R9V1-F1
#
_entry.id   AF-A0A2V2R9V1-F1
#
_cell.length_a   1.000
_cell.length_b   1.000
_cell.length_c   1.000
_cell.angle_alpha   90.00
_cell.angle_beta   90.00
_cell.angle_gamma   90.00
#
_symmetry.space_group_name_H-M   'P 1'
#
loop_
_entity.id
_entity.type
_entity.pdbx_description
1 polymer ?
#
loop_
_entity_poly.entity_id
_entity_poly.type
_entity_poly.pdbx_seq_one_letter_code
_entity_poly.pdbx_strand_id
1 'polypeptide(L)' 'MIETTEKMIKIPEPVIAQLPVPLKPLLSITWNYWWSWSADGPSVFRDLDPELWDECEHNPRLL' A
#
# COMPACT_ATOMS: atom_id res chain seq x y z
N MET A 1 35.36 4.15 17.95
CA MET A 1 34.00 4.58 18.34
C MET A 1 33.33 5.06 17.07
N ILE A 2 32.57 4.22 16.38
CA ILE A 2 31.81 4.67 15.20
C ILE A 2 30.40 5.01 15.67
N GLU A 3 30.08 6.29 15.69
CA GLU A 3 28.71 6.76 15.90
C GLU A 3 27.94 6.49 14.61
N THR A 4 27.31 5.32 14.52
CA THR A 4 26.31 5.02 13.49
C THR A 4 25.13 5.93 13.75
N THR A 5 25.14 7.12 13.13
CA THR A 5 23.96 7.97 13.05
C THR A 5 22.94 7.22 12.21
N GLU A 6 21.99 6.57 12.89
CA GLU A 6 20.76 6.05 12.33
C GLU A 6 20.01 7.23 11.71
N LYS A 7 20.33 7.56 10.46
CA LYS A 7 19.47 8.42 9.66
C LYS A 7 18.15 7.70 9.54
N MET A 8 17.19 8.08 10.37
CA MET A 8 15.78 7.76 10.17
C MET A 8 15.47 8.12 8.73
N ILE A 9 15.31 7.09 7.91
CA ILE A 9 14.78 7.23 6.57
C ILE A 9 13.44 7.91 6.79
N LYS A 10 13.37 9.21 6.44
CA LYS A 10 12.10 9.93 6.41
C LYS A 10 11.32 9.28 5.29
N ILE A 11 10.55 8.25 5.64
CA ILE A 11 9.54 7.69 4.76
C ILE A 11 8.72 8.92 4.37
N PRO A 12 8.69 9.33 3.09
CA PRO A 12 7.81 10.42 2.69
C PRO A 12 6.46 10.01 3.24
N GLU A 13 5.85 10.86 4.09
CA GLU A 13 4.52 10.55 4.60
C GLU A 13 3.72 10.16 3.37
N PRO A 14 3.30 8.88 3.24
CA PRO A 14 2.52 8.53 2.09
C PRO A 14 1.40 9.56 2.10
N VAL A 15 1.06 10.08 0.94
CA VAL A 15 -0.21 10.80 0.80
C VAL A 15 -1.23 9.71 1.11
N ILE A 16 -1.47 9.46 2.39
CA ILE A 16 -2.51 8.60 2.89
C ILE A 16 -3.70 9.48 2.56
N ALA A 17 -4.17 9.34 1.31
CA ALA A 17 -5.51 9.72 0.93
C ALA A 17 -6.36 9.37 2.13
N GLN A 18 -6.97 10.37 2.77
CA GLN A 18 -7.57 10.24 4.09
C GLN A 18 -8.66 9.17 4.02
N LEU A 19 -8.26 7.90 4.18
CA LEU A 19 -9.13 6.79 3.93
C LEU A 19 -10.16 6.85 5.06
N PRO A 20 -11.45 6.71 4.74
CA PRO A 20 -12.47 6.52 5.75
C PRO A 20 -12.03 5.48 6.77
N VAL A 21 -12.37 5.68 8.04
CA VAL A 21 -12.08 4.72 9.13
C VAL A 21 -12.31 3.26 8.73
N PRO A 22 -13.42 2.87 8.04
CA PRO A 22 -13.62 1.48 7.64
C PRO A 22 -12.60 0.93 6.63
N LEU A 23 -11.94 1.78 5.85
CA LEU A 23 -10.99 1.36 4.81
C LEU A 23 -9.53 1.37 5.29
N LYS A 24 -9.23 1.95 6.46
CA LYS A 24 -7.87 1.95 7.05
C LYS A 24 -7.15 0.58 7.03
N PRO A 25 -7.83 -0.57 7.23
CA PRO A 25 -7.18 -1.87 7.13
C PRO A 25 -6.54 -2.16 5.76
N LEU A 26 -7.05 -1.61 4.66
CA LEU A 26 -6.49 -1.82 3.31
C LEU A 26 -5.05 -1.31 3.22
N LEU A 27 -4.71 -0.23 3.92
CA LEU A 27 -3.35 0.29 3.98
C LEU A 27 -2.36 -0.71 4.61
N SER A 28 -2.82 -1.48 5.59
CA SER A 28 -1.98 -2.53 6.19
C SER A 28 -1.70 -3.67 5.21
N ILE A 29 -2.70 -3.99 4.37
CA ILE A 29 -2.60 -5.04 3.36
C ILE A 29 -1.66 -4.59 2.23
N THR A 30 -1.73 -3.34 1.76
CA THR A 30 -0.80 -2.84 0.73
C THR A 30 0.67 -2.91 1.15
N TRP A 31 0.96 -2.86 2.46
CA TRP A 31 2.33 -2.95 3.00
C TRP A 31 2.82 -4.36 3.31
N ASN A 32 1.93 -5.31 3.60
CA ASN A 32 2.33 -6.66 3.95
C ASN A 32 2.50 -7.59 2.73
N TYR A 33 2.18 -7.09 1.52
CA TYR A 33 2.27 -7.81 0.24
C TYR A 33 1.45 -9.10 0.15
N TRP A 34 0.58 -9.40 1.11
CA TRP A 34 -0.27 -10.60 1.07
C TRP A 34 -1.12 -10.68 -0.21
N TRP A 35 -1.58 -9.52 -0.68
CA TRP A 35 -2.42 -9.39 -1.87
C TRP A 35 -1.75 -9.81 -3.17
N SER A 36 -0.42 -9.87 -3.25
CA SER A 36 0.28 -10.19 -4.50
C SER A 36 0.46 -11.69 -4.72
N TRP A 37 0.36 -12.51 -3.67
CA TRP A 37 0.59 -13.96 -3.73
C TRP A 37 -0.59 -14.80 -3.21
N SER A 38 -1.57 -14.18 -2.56
CA SER A 38 -2.83 -14.85 -2.23
C SER A 38 -3.68 -15.05 -3.49
N ALA A 39 -4.36 -16.20 -3.59
CA ALA A 39 -5.18 -16.54 -4.75
C ALA A 39 -6.27 -15.48 -5.04
N ASP A 40 -6.90 -14.97 -3.98
CA ASP A 40 -7.93 -13.92 -4.05
C ASP A 40 -7.38 -12.56 -3.58
N GLY A 41 -6.06 -12.42 -3.47
CA GLY A 41 -5.43 -11.17 -3.03
C GLY A 41 -5.71 -9.98 -3.95
N PRO A 42 -5.57 -10.11 -5.28
CA PRO A 42 -5.80 -9.01 -6.21
C PRO A 42 -7.25 -8.50 -6.24
N SER A 43 -8.25 -9.34 -5.95
CA SER A 43 -9.65 -8.89 -5.94
C SER A 43 -9.94 -7.88 -4.83
N VAL A 44 -9.18 -7.90 -3.73
CA VAL A 44 -9.29 -6.92 -2.63
C VAL A 44 -9.18 -5.48 -3.12
N PHE A 45 -8.34 -5.23 -4.13
CA PHE A 45 -8.14 -3.91 -4.71
C PHE A 45 -8.88 -3.73 -6.03
N ARG A 46 -8.91 -4.75 -6.89
CA ARG A 46 -9.62 -4.71 -8.18
C ARG A 46 -11.12 -4.44 -8.01
N ASP A 47 -11.76 -5.03 -7.01
CA ASP A 47 -13.21 -4.93 -6.84
C ASP A 47 -13.64 -3.55 -6.30
N LEU A 48 -12.70 -2.75 -5.79
CA LEU A 48 -12.94 -1.36 -5.37
C LEU A 48 -13.06 -0.45 -6.58
N ASP A 49 -12.12 -0.58 -7.52
CA ASP A 49 -12.06 0.19 -8.75
C ASP A 49 -11.23 -0.58 -9.80
N PRO A 50 -11.88 -1.31 -10.72
CA PRO A 50 -11.18 -2.11 -11.73
C PRO A 50 -10.40 -1.26 -12.74
N GLU A 51 -10.88 -0.06 -13.07
CA GLU A 51 -10.22 0.83 -14.02
C GLU A 51 -8.92 1.34 -13.40
N LEU A 52 -8.99 1.84 -12.17
CA LEU A 52 -7.81 2.32 -11.45
C LEU A 52 -6.80 1.19 -11.18
N TRP A 53 -7.29 -0.03 -10.94
CA TRP A 53 -6.45 -1.21 -10.78
C TRP A 53 -5.60 -1.49 -12.03
N ASP A 54 -6.20 -1.39 -13.21
CA ASP A 54 -5.49 -1.56 -14.48
C ASP A 54 -4.57 -0.36 -14.79
N GLU A 55 -4.99 0.88 -14.49
CA GLU A 55 -4.17 2.09 -14.66
C GLU A 55 -2.90 2.08 -13.81
N CYS A 56 -2.95 1.51 -12.60
CA CYS A 56 -1.77 1.36 -11.73
C CYS A 56 -0.98 0.06 -11.97
N GLU A 57 -1.18 -0.61 -13.11
CA GLU A 57 -0.48 -1.86 -13.47
C GLU A 57 -0.58 -2.93 -12.36
N HIS A 58 -1.75 -3.05 -11.72
CA HIS A 58 -1.99 -4.00 -10.64
C HIS A 58 -1.10 -3.77 -9.40
N ASN A 59 -0.64 -2.53 -9.20
CA ASN A 59 0.16 -2.11 -8.05
C ASN A 59 -0.56 -1.04 -7.21
N PRO A 60 -1.26 -1.44 -6.13
CA PRO A 60 -2.04 -0.53 -5.29
C PRO A 60 -1.18 0.43 -4.45
N ARG A 61 0.16 0.35 -4.52
CA ARG A 61 1.09 1.27 -3.85
C ARG A 61 1.49 2.49 -4.70
N LEU A 62 1.12 2.52 -5.98
CA LEU A 62 1.37 3.66 -6.85
C LEU A 62 0.40 4.82 -6.59
N LEU A 63 -0.67 4.56 -5.83
CA LEU A 63 -1.75 5.48 -5.47
C LEU A 63 -1.53 6.13 -4.10
#